data_AF-A0A9E2VQX2-F1
#
_entry.id   AF-A0A9E2VQX2-F1
#
_cell.length_a   1.000
_cell.length_b   1.000
_cell.length_c   1.000
_cell.angle_alpha   90.00
_cell.angle_beta   90.00
_cell.angle_gamma   90.00
#
_symmetry.space_group_name_H-M   'P 1'
#
loop_
_entity.id
_entity.type
_entity.pdbx_description
1 polymer ?
#
loop_
_entity_poly.entity_id
_entity_poly.type
_entity_poly.pdbx_seq_one_letter_code
_entity_poly.pdbx_strand_id
1 'polypeptide(L)' 'NFRSLRGYGWPGFTTMNLWRQDKGQAACASAFVDAIRLGRPAPIPFEELVEVTRTSFDIVDALA' A
#
# COMPACT_ATOMS: atom_id res chain seq x y z
N ASN A 1 3.21 -11.09 9.68
CA ASN A 1 2.33 -10.03 10.21
C ASN A 1 3.19 -8.95 10.86
N PHE A 2 3.14 -7.70 10.41
CA PHE A 2 3.85 -6.59 11.04
C PHE A 2 3.12 -6.22 12.34
N ARG A 3 3.45 -6.90 13.43
CA ARG A 3 2.86 -6.67 14.78
C ARG A 3 3.59 -5.58 15.56
N SER A 4 4.79 -5.22 15.09
CA SER A 4 5.61 -4.16 15.62
C SER A 4 6.04 -3.26 14.47
N LEU A 5 5.91 -1.96 14.67
CA LEU A 5 6.45 -0.91 13.80
C LEU A 5 7.51 -0.16 14.60
N ARG A 6 8.68 0.06 14.00
CA ARG A 6 9.77 0.83 14.59
C ARG A 6 10.07 2.03 13.72
N GLY A 7 10.03 3.21 14.33
CA GLY A 7 10.46 4.46 13.69
C GLY A 7 11.97 4.62 13.80
N TYR A 8 12.61 4.99 12.69
CA TYR A 8 14.02 5.37 12.65
C TYR A 8 14.09 6.81 12.15
N GLY A 9 14.76 7.69 12.91
CA GLY A 9 14.90 9.11 12.52
C GLY A 9 13.60 9.93 12.55
N TRP A 10 12.54 9.47 13.23
CA TRP A 10 11.24 10.15 13.29
C TRP A 10 10.97 10.71 14.71
N PRO A 11 11.11 12.04 14.94
CA PRO A 11 10.79 12.64 16.23
C PRO A 11 9.32 12.41 16.63
N GLY A 12 9.09 11.85 17.82
CA GLY A 12 7.74 11.57 18.32
C GLY A 12 7.17 10.20 17.94
N PHE A 13 7.87 9.38 17.15
CA PHE A 13 7.44 8.01 16.86
C PHE A 13 8.62 7.03 16.94
N THR A 14 8.68 6.26 18.03
CA THR A 14 9.76 5.30 18.28
C THR A 14 9.34 3.86 17.99
N THR A 15 8.26 3.38 18.59
CA THR A 15 7.76 2.02 18.38
C THR A 15 6.25 1.97 18.61
N MET A 16 5.55 1.17 17.79
CA MET A 16 4.15 0.82 17.99
C MET A 16 4.01 -0.70 17.95
N ASN A 17 3.47 -1.27 19.03
CA ASN A 17 3.21 -2.70 19.14
C ASN A 17 1.70 -2.94 19.17
N LEU A 18 1.19 -3.68 18.18
CA LEU A 18 -0.23 -4.00 18.05
C LEU A 18 -0.45 -5.51 18.10
N TRP A 19 -1.54 -5.94 18.74
CA TRP A 19 -1.97 -7.33 18.70
C TRP A 19 -2.36 -7.76 17.28
N ARG A 20 -3.03 -6.86 16.55
CA ARG A 20 -3.38 -6.97 15.14
C ARG A 20 -3.34 -5.58 14.52
N GLN A 21 -2.80 -5.49 13.32
CA GLN A 21 -2.87 -4.27 12.52
C GLN A 21 -4.01 -4.41 11.51
N ASP A 22 -4.83 -3.38 11.36
CA ASP A 22 -5.67 -3.26 10.17
C ASP A 22 -4.78 -2.79 9.01
N LYS A 23 -4.71 -3.61 7.96
CA LYS A 23 -3.92 -3.33 6.75
C LYS A 23 -4.78 -2.86 5.58
N GLY A 24 -6.07 -2.61 5.80
CA GLY A 24 -6.98 -2.11 4.77
C GLY A 24 -7.37 -3.13 3.71
N GLN A 25 -7.04 -4.42 3.86
CA GLN A 25 -7.32 -5.45 2.84
C GLN A 25 -8.82 -5.61 2.58
N ALA A 26 -9.62 -5.66 3.64
CA ALA A 26 -11.09 -5.71 3.53
C ALA A 26 -11.65 -4.42 2.90
N ALA A 27 -11.12 -3.26 3.28
CA ALA A 27 -11.54 -1.98 2.71
C ALA A 27 -11.23 -1.89 1.21
N CYS A 28 -10.04 -2.35 0.78
CA CYS A 28 -9.64 -2.42 -0.62
C CYS A 28 -10.58 -3.31 -1.43
N ALA A 29 -10.84 -4.53 -0.96
CA ALA A 29 -11.76 -5.46 -1.62
C ALA A 29 -13.19 -4.89 -1.72
N SER A 30 -13.67 -4.24 -0.65
CA SER A 30 -14.98 -3.58 -0.67
C SER A 30 -15.03 -2.47 -1.71
N ALA A 31 -14.05 -1.56 -1.72
CA ALA A 31 -13.98 -0.46 -2.67
C ALA A 31 -13.96 -0.96 -4.13
N PHE A 32 -13.26 -2.06 -4.41
CA PHE A 32 -13.22 -2.68 -5.73
C PHE A 32 -14.59 -3.20 -6.17
N VAL A 33 -15.25 -3.98 -5.32
CA VAL A 33 -16.59 -4.52 -5.61
C VAL A 33 -17.61 -3.40 -5.78
N ASP A 34 -17.55 -2.37 -4.94
CA ASP A 34 -18.46 -1.22 -5.02
C ASP A 34 -18.22 -0.41 -6.30
N ALA A 35 -16.97 -0.25 -6.74
CA ALA A 35 -16.67 0.40 -8.00
C ALA A 35 -17.31 -0.32 -9.20
N ILE A 36 -17.25 -1.65 -9.22
CA ILE A 36 -17.91 -2.46 -10.25
C ILE A 36 -19.43 -2.28 -10.19
N ARG A 37 -20.03 -2.43 -9.00
CA ARG A 37 -21.48 -2.36 -8.81
C ARG A 37 -22.06 -1.01 -9.19
N LEU A 38 -21.34 0.06 -8.91
CA LEU A 38 -21.79 1.45 -9.09
C LEU A 38 -21.31 2.07 -10.40
N GLY A 39 -20.57 1.33 -11.24
CA GLY A 39 -20.00 1.84 -12.48
C GLY A 39 -19.01 3.00 -12.27
N ARG A 40 -18.26 2.97 -11.16
CA ARG A 40 -17.27 4.00 -10.80
C ARG A 40 -15.88 3.64 -11.33
N PRO A 41 -14.96 4.61 -11.42
CA PRO A 41 -13.56 4.34 -11.71
C PRO A 41 -12.95 3.31 -10.74
N ALA A 42 -11.91 2.61 -11.21
CA ALA A 42 -11.18 1.66 -10.38
C ALA A 42 -10.59 2.38 -9.14
N PRO A 43 -10.66 1.78 -7.93
CA PRO A 43 -10.11 2.40 -6.71
C PRO A 43 -8.60 2.64 -6.77
N ILE A 44 -7.89 1.85 -7.56
CA ILE A 44 -6.49 2.05 -7.92
C ILE A 44 -6.44 2.13 -9.44
N PRO A 45 -6.16 3.31 -10.03
CA PRO A 45 -6.03 3.48 -11.47
C PRO A 45 -4.94 2.56 -12.06
N PHE A 46 -5.16 2.09 -13.29
CA PHE A 46 -4.19 1.20 -13.96
C PHE A 46 -2.83 1.89 -14.20
N GLU A 47 -2.83 3.18 -14.49
CA GLU A 47 -1.61 3.95 -14.72
C GLU A 47 -0.70 3.97 -13.49
N GLU A 48 -1.27 4.03 -12.28
CA GLU A 48 -0.51 3.95 -11.02
C GLU A 48 0.14 2.57 -10.85
N LEU A 49 -0.54 1.49 -11.23
CA LEU A 49 0.04 0.14 -11.20
C LEU A 49 1.23 0.01 -12.15
N VAL A 50 1.11 0.60 -13.34
CA VAL A 50 2.18 0.62 -14.35
C VAL A 50 3.36 1.46 -13.87
N GLU A 51 3.10 2.63 -13.29
CA GLU A 51 4.13 3.52 -12.74
C GLU A 51 4.96 2.81 -11.67
N VAL A 52 4.32 2.22 -10.66
CA VAL A 52 5.03 1.48 -9.60
C VAL A 52 5.87 0.32 -10.16
N THR A 53 5.34 -0.37 -11.18
CA THR A 53 6.07 -1.46 -11.83
C THR A 53 7.32 -0.96 -12.55
N ARG A 54 7.21 0.14 -13.30
CA ARG A 54 8.36 0.75 -14.00
C ARG A 54 9.40 1.25 -13.02
N THR A 55 8.98 1.98 -11.99
CA THR A 55 9.87 2.47 -10.92
C THR A 55 10.62 1.31 -10.25
N SER A 56 9.98 0.15 -10.08
CA SER A 56 10.64 -1.05 -9.54
C SER A 56 11.75 -1.58 -10.46
N PHE A 57 11.56 -1.54 -11.78
CA PHE A 57 12.62 -1.91 -12.74
C PHE A 57 13.73 -0.87 -12.79
N ASP A 58 13.41 0.42 -12.77
CA ASP A 58 14.41 1.49 -12.75
C ASP A 58 15.35 1.35 -11.53
N ILE A 59 14.82 0.96 -10.37
CA ILE A 59 15.62 0.68 -9.17
C ILE A 59 16.54 -0.53 -9.37
N VAL A 60 16.04 -1.61 -9.99
CA VAL A 60 16.86 -2.80 -10.28
C VAL A 60 18.02 -2.43 -11.20
N ASP A 61 17.75 -1.66 -12.26
CA ASP A 61 18.76 -1.22 -13.22
C ASP A 61 19.80 -0.30 -12.57
N ALA A 62 19.40 0.56 -11.62
CA ALA A 62 20.31 1.47 -10.91
C ALA A 62 21.23 0.75 -9.89
N LEU A 63 20.92 -0.49 -9.51
CA LEU A 63 21.71 -1.29 -8.58
C LEU A 63 22.66 -2.29 -9.28
N ALA A 64 22.56 -2.41 -10.62
CA ALA A 64 23.43 -3.24 -11.45
C ALA A 64 24.75 -2.55 -11.79
#